data_AF-A0A7W0VYK7-F1
#
_entry.id   AF-A0A7W0VYK7-F1
#
_cell.length_a   1.000
_cell.length_b   1.000
_cell.length_c   1.000
_cell.angle_alpha   90.00
_cell.angle_beta   90.00
_cell.angle_gamma   90.00
#
_symmetry.space_group_name_H-M   'P 1'
#
loop_
_entity.id
_entity.type
_entity.pdbx_description
1 polymer ?
#
loop_
_entity_poly.entity_id
_entity_poly.type
_entity_poly.pdbx_seq_one_letter_code
_entity_poly.pdbx_strand_id
1 'polypeptide(L)'
;MKSALAIAAALVLGACKQASEPTPASEVLAKSRALAAQLCACKDKACATPLLADWNEMSKLLHGATFTEEQVEGLTTEDTRVERCMAALAK
;
A
#
# COMPACT_ATOMS: atom_id res chain seq x y z
N MET A 1 -37.41 45.46 10.30
CA MET A 1 -37.65 44.41 9.28
C MET A 1 -36.31 43.87 8.81
N LYS A 2 -36.10 42.54 8.91
CA LYS A 2 -35.07 41.70 8.24
C LYS A 2 -33.61 41.97 8.69
N SER A 3 -32.80 41.04 9.21
CA SER A 3 -32.72 39.57 9.10
C SER A 3 -31.98 39.01 10.33
N ALA A 4 -32.55 38.03 11.05
CA ALA A 4 -32.26 36.58 10.96
C ALA A 4 -30.78 36.26 11.27
N LEU A 5 -30.41 35.90 12.50
CA LEU A 5 -30.67 34.62 13.16
C LEU A 5 -30.14 33.43 12.34
N ALA A 6 -28.85 33.09 12.48
CA ALA A 6 -28.30 31.75 12.23
C ALA A 6 -26.80 31.69 12.60
N ILE A 7 -26.44 31.91 13.88
CA ILE A 7 -25.18 31.38 14.42
C ILE A 7 -25.53 30.01 14.99
N ALA A 8 -25.86 29.09 14.08
CA ALA A 8 -26.16 27.71 14.40
C ALA A 8 -24.85 26.98 14.66
N ALA A 9 -24.65 26.61 15.92
CA ALA A 9 -24.21 25.29 16.33
C ALA A 9 -23.56 24.41 15.24
N ALA A 10 -22.24 24.49 15.11
CA ALA A 10 -21.43 23.47 14.42
C ALA A 10 -20.06 23.26 15.07
N LEU A 11 -19.94 23.53 16.37
CA LEU A 11 -18.73 23.30 17.18
C LEU A 11 -18.78 22.00 18.00
N VAL A 12 -19.75 21.13 17.74
CA VAL A 12 -19.77 19.76 18.26
C VAL A 12 -19.27 18.87 17.14
N LEU A 13 -18.41 17.90 17.46
CA LEU A 13 -17.68 16.97 16.57
C LEU A 13 -16.24 17.40 16.22
N GLY A 14 -15.58 18.13 17.12
CA GLY A 14 -14.13 17.99 17.25
C GLY A 14 -13.79 16.57 17.69
N ALA A 15 -12.94 15.91 16.90
CA ALA A 15 -12.29 14.62 17.18
C ALA A 15 -13.14 13.34 17.01
N CYS A 16 -13.80 13.17 15.85
CA CYS A 16 -13.58 11.90 15.18
C CYS A 16 -12.09 11.85 14.86
N LYS A 17 -11.33 11.07 15.65
CA LYS A 17 -10.04 10.54 15.21
C LYS A 17 -10.26 10.17 13.75
N GLN A 18 -9.58 10.85 12.82
CA GLN A 18 -9.31 10.27 11.52
C GLN A 18 -8.55 8.99 11.86
N ALA A 19 -9.29 7.88 12.01
CA ALA A 19 -8.76 6.58 11.75
C ALA A 19 -8.16 6.74 10.37
N SER A 20 -6.82 6.82 10.30
CA SER A 20 -6.10 6.88 9.05
C SER A 20 -6.77 5.86 8.15
N GLU A 21 -7.48 6.32 7.12
CA GLU A 21 -8.25 5.43 6.28
C GLU A 21 -7.28 4.34 5.82
N PRO A 22 -7.60 3.05 6.03
CA PRO A 22 -6.72 1.99 5.61
C PRO A 22 -6.42 2.22 4.12
N THR A 23 -5.13 2.33 3.79
CA THR A 23 -4.67 2.56 2.41
C THR A 23 -5.47 1.64 1.49
N PRO A 24 -6.18 2.17 0.47
CA PRO A 24 -7.07 1.35 -0.34
C PRO A 24 -6.32 0.15 -0.88
N ALA A 25 -6.87 -1.05 -0.70
CA ALA A 25 -6.21 -2.29 -1.10
C ALA A 25 -5.78 -2.32 -2.59
N SER A 26 -6.49 -1.58 -3.45
CA SER A 26 -6.14 -1.36 -4.86
C SER A 26 -4.83 -0.59 -5.05
N GLU A 27 -4.56 0.42 -4.21
CA GLU A 27 -3.29 1.16 -4.24
C GLU A 27 -2.12 0.27 -3.79
N VAL A 28 -2.37 -0.62 -2.84
CA VAL A 28 -1.35 -1.56 -2.36
C VAL A 28 -0.98 -2.57 -3.45
N LEU A 29 -1.97 -3.12 -4.16
CA LEU A 29 -1.71 -4.00 -5.30
C LEU A 29 -0.98 -3.29 -6.45
N ALA A 30 -1.33 -2.03 -6.74
CA ALA A 30 -0.64 -1.24 -7.76
C ALA A 30 0.83 -0.98 -7.38
N LYS A 31 1.10 -0.61 -6.13
CA LYS A 31 2.46 -0.43 -5.60
C LYS A 31 3.26 -1.73 -5.62
N SER A 32 2.64 -2.84 -5.22
CA SER A 32 3.23 -4.18 -5.28
C SER A 32 3.68 -4.52 -6.70
N ARG A 33 2.79 -4.41 -7.70
CA ARG A 33 3.13 -4.63 -9.12
C ARG A 33 4.30 -3.78 -9.60
N ALA A 34 4.32 -2.50 -9.22
CA ALA A 34 5.39 -1.58 -9.61
C ALA A 34 6.74 -1.95 -8.98
N LEU A 35 6.75 -2.32 -7.71
CA LEU A 35 7.97 -2.76 -7.00
C LEU A 35 8.49 -4.09 -7.56
N ALA A 36 7.61 -5.07 -7.77
CA ALA A 36 7.97 -6.34 -8.37
C ALA A 36 8.57 -6.17 -9.77
N ALA A 37 8.01 -5.29 -10.59
CA ALA A 37 8.56 -4.98 -11.91
C ALA A 37 9.95 -4.32 -11.84
N GLN A 38 10.16 -3.38 -10.92
CA GLN A 38 11.46 -2.73 -10.73
C GLN A 38 12.51 -3.73 -10.23
N LEU A 39 12.16 -4.58 -9.27
CA LEU A 39 13.02 -5.65 -8.77
C LEU A 39 13.46 -6.60 -9.90
N CYS A 40 12.51 -7.02 -10.73
CA CYS A 40 12.80 -7.90 -11.87
C CYS A 40 13.60 -7.23 -12.99
N ALA A 41 13.65 -5.90 -13.04
CA ALA A 41 14.48 -5.17 -13.99
C ALA A 41 15.95 -5.06 -13.54
N CYS A 42 16.23 -5.30 -12.26
CA CYS A 42 17.59 -5.30 -11.74
C CYS A 42 18.43 -6.43 -12.34
N LYS A 43 19.72 -6.13 -12.57
CA LYS A 43 20.71 -7.10 -13.09
C LYS A 43 21.65 -7.64 -12.02
N ASP A 44 21.66 -7.02 -10.85
CA ASP A 44 22.50 -7.40 -9.71
C ASP A 44 21.77 -7.13 -8.38
N LYS A 45 22.37 -7.65 -7.30
CA LYS A 45 21.83 -7.48 -5.94
C LYS A 45 21.91 -6.03 -5.44
N ALA A 46 22.85 -5.23 -5.93
CA ALA A 46 23.00 -3.85 -5.45
C ALA A 46 21.80 -2.99 -5.88
N CYS A 47 21.31 -3.19 -7.11
CA CYS A 47 20.06 -2.61 -7.60
C CYS A 47 18.83 -3.13 -6.84
N ALA A 48 18.77 -4.44 -6.59
CA ALA A 48 17.58 -5.08 -6.04
C ALA A 48 17.41 -4.86 -4.52
N THR A 49 18.50 -4.73 -3.77
CA THR A 49 18.47 -4.61 -2.30
C THR A 49 17.57 -3.47 -1.77
N PRO A 50 17.70 -2.22 -2.23
CA PRO A 50 16.81 -1.15 -1.74
C PRO A 50 15.34 -1.40 -2.08
N LEU A 51 15.06 -1.94 -3.28
CA LEU A 51 13.68 -2.25 -3.71
C LEU A 51 13.08 -3.42 -2.92
N LEU A 52 13.90 -4.38 -2.51
CA LEU A 52 13.48 -5.48 -1.63
C LEU A 52 13.16 -4.97 -0.22
N ALA A 53 13.88 -3.96 0.28
CA ALA A 53 13.53 -3.31 1.54
C ALA A 53 12.16 -2.62 1.43
N ASP A 54 11.91 -1.89 0.34
CA ASP A 54 10.60 -1.26 0.08
C ASP A 54 9.47 -2.29 -0.04
N TRP A 55 9.74 -3.43 -0.69
CA TRP A 55 8.80 -4.56 -0.74
C TRP A 55 8.45 -5.10 0.65
N ASN A 56 9.45 -5.29 1.51
CA ASN A 56 9.26 -5.79 2.87
C ASN A 56 8.55 -4.79 3.79
N GLU A 57 8.77 -3.49 3.61
CA GLU A 57 8.03 -2.47 4.35
C GLU A 57 6.57 -2.41 3.89
N MET A 58 6.32 -2.52 2.58
CA MET A 58 4.96 -2.61 2.04
C MET A 58 4.22 -3.85 2.56
N SER A 59 4.86 -5.02 2.62
CA SER A 59 4.21 -6.24 3.09
C SER A 59 3.79 -6.16 4.57
N LYS A 60 4.52 -5.41 5.40
CA LYS A 60 4.12 -5.13 6.79
C LYS A 60 2.83 -4.28 6.86
N LEU A 61 2.59 -3.38 5.91
CA LEU A 61 1.36 -2.59 5.85
C LEU A 61 0.13 -3.45 5.52
N LEU A 62 0.31 -4.67 5.01
CA LEU A 62 -0.76 -5.65 4.78
C LEU A 62 -1.24 -6.30 6.07
N HIS A 63 -0.41 -6.37 7.11
CA HIS A 63 -0.75 -6.98 8.41
C HIS A 63 -1.76 -6.09 9.16
N GLY A 64 -3.04 -6.29 8.88
CA GLY A 64 -4.16 -5.55 9.50
C GLY A 64 -5.16 -4.97 8.51
N ALA A 65 -4.89 -5.06 7.20
CA ALA A 65 -5.83 -4.68 6.16
C ALA A 65 -6.69 -5.87 5.71
N THR A 66 -7.95 -5.60 5.37
CA THR A 66 -8.86 -6.59 4.79
C THR A 66 -8.79 -6.49 3.26
N PHE A 67 -8.54 -7.62 2.60
CA PHE A 67 -8.42 -7.74 1.15
C PHE A 67 -9.54 -8.63 0.61
N THR A 68 -9.96 -8.39 -0.63
CA THR A 68 -10.77 -9.35 -1.39
C THR A 68 -9.91 -10.54 -1.80
N GLU A 69 -10.54 -11.66 -2.15
CA GLU A 69 -9.84 -12.85 -2.67
C GLU A 69 -8.98 -12.53 -3.90
N GLU A 70 -9.51 -11.76 -4.84
CA GLU A 70 -8.78 -11.30 -6.04
C GLU A 70 -7.54 -10.45 -5.67
N GLN A 71 -7.62 -9.64 -4.62
CA GLN A 71 -6.48 -8.84 -4.16
C GLN A 71 -5.41 -9.69 -3.50
N VAL A 72 -5.81 -10.70 -2.72
CA VAL A 72 -4.89 -11.67 -2.12
C VAL A 72 -4.17 -12.45 -3.21
N GLU A 73 -4.89 -12.93 -4.22
CA GLU A 73 -4.31 -13.64 -5.36
C GLU A 73 -3.33 -12.75 -6.14
N GLY A 74 -3.72 -11.49 -6.38
CA GLY A 74 -2.86 -10.50 -7.02
C GLY A 74 -1.56 -10.24 -6.24
N LEU A 75 -1.64 -10.07 -4.92
CA LEU A 75 -0.47 -9.87 -4.06
C LEU A 75 0.43 -11.11 -4.02
N THR A 76 -0.16 -12.30 -3.93
CA THR A 76 0.55 -13.59 -3.94
C THR A 76 1.30 -13.80 -5.26
N THR A 77 0.70 -13.40 -6.37
CA THR A 77 1.31 -13.47 -7.70
C THR A 77 2.57 -12.59 -7.79
N GLU A 78 2.49 -11.35 -7.30
CA GLU A 78 3.63 -10.45 -7.32
C GLU A 78 4.72 -10.88 -6.32
N ASP A 79 4.37 -11.46 -5.18
CA ASP A 79 5.33 -12.03 -4.21
C ASP A 79 6.14 -13.18 -4.83
N THR A 80 5.44 -14.13 -5.47
CA THR A 80 6.08 -15.22 -6.22
C THR A 80 7.02 -14.70 -7.32
N ARG A 81 6.63 -13.60 -7.97
CA ARG A 81 7.45 -12.94 -9.00
C ARG A 81 8.72 -12.34 -8.39
N VAL A 82 8.63 -11.66 -7.25
CA VAL A 82 9.78 -11.10 -6.53
C VAL A 82 10.74 -12.20 -6.12
N GLU A 83 10.27 -13.28 -5.51
CA GLU A 83 11.10 -14.42 -5.12
C GLU A 83 11.90 -14.97 -6.31
N ARG A 84 11.24 -15.16 -7.46
CA ARG A 84 11.87 -15.65 -8.68
C ARG A 84 12.97 -14.71 -9.18
N CYS A 85 12.69 -13.40 -9.17
CA CYS A 85 13.66 -12.40 -9.62
C CYS A 85 14.86 -12.33 -8.68
N MET A 86 14.64 -12.36 -7.36
CA MET A 86 15.73 -12.41 -6.38
C MET A 86 16.56 -13.68 -6.50
N ALA A 87 15.94 -14.83 -6.74
CA ALA A 87 16.65 -16.09 -6.95
C ALA A 87 17.52 -16.06 -8.22
N ALA A 88 17.09 -15.37 -9.27
CA ALA A 88 17.89 -15.18 -10.48
C ALA A 88 19.15 -14.33 -10.23
N LEU A 89 19.07 -13.35 -9.32
CA LEU A 89 20.18 -12.49 -8.92
C LEU A 89 21.14 -13.14 -7.90
N ALA A 90 20.77 -14.30 -7.35
CA ALA A 90 21.58 -15.04 -6.40
C ALA A 90 22.56 -16.05 -7.04
N LYS A 91 22.47 -16.22 -8.36
CA LYS A 91 23.35 -17.06 -9.18
C LYS A 91 24.56 -16.28 -9.67
#